data_AF-A0A8H5UY98-F1
#
_entry.id   AF-A0A8H5UY98-F1
#
_cell.length_a   1.000
_cell.length_b   1.000
_cell.length_c   1.000
_cell.angle_alpha   90.00
_cell.angle_beta   90.00
_cell.angle_gamma   90.00
#
_symmetry.space_group_name_H-M   'P 1'
#
loop_
_entity.id
_entity.type
_entity.pdbx_description
1 polymer ?
#
loop_
_entity_poly.entity_id
_entity_poly.type
_entity_poly.pdbx_seq_one_letter_code
_entity_poly.pdbx_strand_id
1 'polypeptide(L)'
;MRSLPTQTPSNLPSSHVAPMLPNAEANQNYPSLSEQLKRLMTAQSTFGAIVGAAVVFYLGAFIYTILDLLGDKSNQDAAISLAFGVEWMIIVHVAIVNGFLLASNNPSPVTMLIGRPPSTRKPLKIFPPIYDGILQPVFVWQRGVNEMEWLKKSRAWRRGDEESMEDVRIKKRDYLGWIILPTIILISLPPAAGAVVAWQTPPRGWGCRSLSFVTYAGFQMVFTPLYFIITHKTKPKTIIQRVIQWFCVLVFSVTVVLALFTSIATTLMQIIGVFRNCFCYVNSGMWLNLNNAIVNVASDTKSRRNSSDGWIVMGGVGTAFMAACSFFGWWLQMNIRVSFEDAIKNIDEMF
;
A
#
# COMPACT_ATOMS: atom_id res chain seq x y z
N MET A 1 -11.41 -39.29 63.24
CA MET A 1 -11.10 -39.19 61.80
C MET A 1 -12.41 -39.25 61.04
N ARG A 2 -12.90 -38.11 60.55
CA ARG A 2 -14.20 -38.01 59.85
C ARG A 2 -13.96 -38.15 58.36
N SER A 3 -14.61 -39.14 57.78
CA SER A 3 -14.67 -39.48 56.36
C SER A 3 -15.37 -38.40 55.53
N LEU A 4 -14.81 -38.11 54.36
CA LEU A 4 -15.42 -37.34 53.29
C LEU A 4 -16.76 -37.96 52.85
N PRO A 5 -17.76 -37.15 52.45
CA PRO A 5 -18.79 -37.58 51.52
C PRO A 5 -18.43 -37.19 50.09
N THR A 6 -18.47 -38.22 49.24
CA THR A 6 -18.45 -38.21 47.78
C THR A 6 -19.63 -37.43 47.21
N GLN A 7 -19.40 -36.47 46.31
CA GLN A 7 -20.44 -35.89 45.44
C GLN A 7 -20.22 -36.34 43.99
N THR A 8 -21.22 -37.04 43.46
CA THR A 8 -21.38 -37.38 42.03
C THR A 8 -21.79 -36.16 41.19
N PRO A 9 -21.49 -36.15 39.88
CA PRO A 9 -21.65 -34.97 39.02
C PRO A 9 -23.07 -34.91 38.46
N SER A 10 -23.82 -33.86 38.78
CA SER A 10 -25.10 -33.57 38.14
C SER A 10 -25.17 -32.10 37.75
N ASN A 11 -25.40 -31.88 36.46
CA ASN A 11 -26.03 -30.70 35.85
C ASN A 11 -25.16 -29.43 35.75
N LEU A 12 -24.39 -29.34 34.65
CA LEU A 12 -23.93 -28.07 34.09
C LEU A 12 -25.14 -27.29 33.54
N PRO A 13 -25.45 -26.08 34.06
CA PRO A 13 -26.42 -25.21 33.40
C PRO A 13 -25.75 -24.56 32.19
N SER A 14 -26.34 -24.80 31.03
CA SER A 14 -26.13 -24.06 29.80
C SER A 14 -26.63 -22.61 29.96
N SER A 15 -25.80 -21.69 30.43
CA SER A 15 -26.07 -20.24 30.32
C SER A 15 -24.84 -19.40 30.66
N HIS A 16 -23.93 -19.22 29.70
CA HIS A 16 -23.10 -18.01 29.64
C HIS A 16 -23.59 -17.12 28.50
N VAL A 17 -24.85 -16.69 28.62
CA VAL A 17 -25.24 -15.40 28.08
C VAL A 17 -24.72 -14.40 29.10
N ALA A 18 -23.64 -13.69 28.77
CA ALA A 18 -23.18 -12.56 29.56
C ALA A 18 -24.41 -11.67 29.86
N PRO A 19 -24.59 -11.22 31.12
CA PRO A 19 -25.75 -10.41 31.47
C PRO A 19 -25.81 -9.23 30.50
N MET A 20 -26.95 -9.11 29.81
CA MET A 20 -27.27 -7.91 29.07
C MET A 20 -27.08 -6.74 30.02
N LEU A 21 -26.12 -5.87 29.71
CA LEU A 21 -26.07 -4.53 30.28
C LEU A 21 -27.49 -3.95 30.19
N PRO A 22 -28.11 -3.55 31.31
CA PRO A 22 -29.48 -3.12 31.32
C PRO A 22 -29.65 -1.97 30.31
N ASN A 23 -30.64 -2.09 29.42
CA ASN A 23 -31.01 -1.11 28.40
C ASN A 23 -31.27 0.32 28.96
N ALA A 24 -31.24 0.50 30.29
CA ALA A 24 -31.39 1.77 30.98
C ALA A 24 -30.11 2.65 30.96
N GLU A 25 -28.90 2.08 30.84
CA GLU A 25 -27.67 2.89 30.70
C GLU A 25 -27.39 3.31 29.24
N ALA A 26 -28.06 2.69 28.26
CA ALA A 26 -27.95 3.06 26.85
C ALA A 26 -28.61 4.42 26.51
N ASN A 27 -29.26 5.07 27.47
CA ASN A 27 -29.85 6.41 27.36
C ASN A 27 -28.96 7.53 27.94
N GLN A 28 -27.73 7.24 28.39
CA GLN A 28 -26.76 8.29 28.68
C GLN A 28 -26.22 8.88 27.37
N ASN A 29 -26.68 10.08 27.02
CA ASN A 29 -26.07 11.05 26.10
C ASN A 29 -25.20 10.43 25.00
N TYR A 30 -25.82 9.78 24.02
CA TYR A 30 -25.10 9.53 22.78
C TYR A 30 -24.68 10.90 22.22
N PRO A 31 -23.39 11.14 21.95
CA PRO A 31 -22.94 12.39 21.36
C PRO A 31 -23.71 12.61 20.06
N SER A 32 -24.02 13.87 19.73
CA SER A 32 -24.73 14.21 18.50
C SER A 32 -24.04 13.57 17.29
N LEU A 33 -24.78 13.30 16.22
CA LEU A 33 -24.20 12.73 15.01
C LEU A 33 -23.02 13.58 14.49
N SER A 34 -23.17 14.90 14.54
CA SER A 34 -22.10 15.86 14.25
C SER A 34 -20.86 15.62 15.13
N GLU A 35 -21.02 15.48 16.44
CA GLU A 35 -19.90 15.27 17.34
C GLU A 35 -19.21 13.92 17.07
N GLN A 36 -19.97 12.87 16.71
CA GLN A 36 -19.40 11.59 16.28
C GLN A 36 -18.60 11.74 14.98
N LEU A 37 -19.13 12.44 13.98
CA LEU A 37 -18.45 12.69 12.70
C LEU A 37 -17.18 13.54 12.89
N LYS A 38 -17.24 14.54 13.77
CA LYS A 38 -16.08 15.38 14.13
C LYS A 38 -15.00 14.57 14.84
N ARG A 39 -15.38 13.65 15.74
CA ARG A 39 -14.46 12.71 16.39
C ARG A 39 -13.82 11.75 15.37
N LEU A 40 -14.59 11.26 14.39
CA LEU A 40 -14.06 10.42 13.30
C LEU A 40 -13.00 11.14 12.47
N MET A 41 -13.25 12.40 12.11
CA MET A 41 -12.32 13.22 11.31
C MET A 41 -11.06 13.61 12.10
N THR A 42 -11.21 13.96 13.38
CA THR A 42 -10.07 14.34 14.24
C THR A 42 -9.19 13.15 14.64
N ALA A 43 -9.73 11.92 14.61
CA ALA A 43 -8.96 10.71 14.83
C ALA A 43 -7.99 10.37 13.68
N GLN A 44 -8.09 11.05 12.53
CA GLN A 44 -7.21 10.84 11.39
C GLN A 44 -5.92 11.66 11.53
N SER A 45 -4.78 11.04 11.24
CA SER A 45 -3.50 11.72 11.14
C SER A 45 -3.47 12.69 9.97
N THR A 46 -2.80 13.83 10.15
CA THR A 46 -2.63 14.83 9.09
C THR A 46 -1.78 14.31 7.94
N PHE A 47 -1.97 14.83 6.72
CA PHE A 47 -1.18 14.45 5.53
C PHE A 47 0.32 14.43 5.84
N GLY A 48 0.82 15.52 6.43
CA GLY A 48 2.23 15.71 6.72
C GLY A 48 2.78 14.69 7.71
N ALA A 49 1.98 14.26 8.69
CA ALA A 49 2.38 13.22 9.63
C ALA A 49 2.52 11.83 8.97
N ILE A 50 1.70 11.55 7.95
CA ILE A 50 1.72 10.26 7.23
C ILE A 50 2.83 10.26 6.17
N VAL A 51 2.97 11.35 5.42
CA VAL A 51 3.69 11.40 4.14
C VAL A 51 4.99 12.20 4.23
N GLY A 52 5.06 13.19 5.13
CA GLY A 52 6.09 14.22 5.13
C GLY A 52 7.52 13.67 5.23
N ALA A 53 7.76 12.73 6.14
CA ALA A 53 9.10 12.13 6.31
C ALA A 53 9.58 11.41 5.04
N ALA A 54 8.71 10.61 4.41
CA ALA A 54 9.04 9.89 3.20
C ALA A 54 9.33 10.86 2.03
N VAL A 55 8.50 11.89 1.86
CA VAL A 55 8.68 12.88 0.79
C VAL A 55 9.97 13.68 0.98
N VAL A 56 10.23 14.19 2.19
CA VAL A 56 11.45 14.97 2.46
C VAL A 56 12.70 14.12 2.24
N PHE A 57 12.68 12.86 2.71
CA PHE A 57 13.80 11.95 2.52
C PHE A 57 14.09 11.69 1.03
N TYR A 58 13.08 11.38 0.24
CA TYR A 58 13.26 11.10 -1.19
C TYR A 58 13.61 12.34 -2.01
N LEU A 59 12.93 13.48 -1.77
CA LEU A 59 13.27 14.73 -2.46
C LEU A 59 14.69 15.18 -2.13
N GLY A 60 15.09 15.10 -0.85
CA GLY A 60 16.45 15.41 -0.44
C GLY A 60 17.47 14.49 -1.10
N ALA A 61 17.22 13.18 -1.12
CA ALA A 61 18.10 12.21 -1.78
C ALA A 61 18.21 12.44 -3.30
N PHE A 62 17.11 12.76 -3.97
CA PHE A 62 17.14 13.08 -5.41
C PHE A 62 17.90 14.37 -5.70
N ILE A 63 17.64 15.45 -4.96
CA ILE A 63 18.36 16.72 -5.11
C ILE A 63 19.86 16.52 -4.87
N TYR A 64 20.22 15.82 -3.80
CA TYR A 64 21.62 15.50 -3.50
C TYR A 64 22.28 14.73 -4.65
N THR A 65 21.62 13.67 -5.16
CA THR A 65 22.16 12.85 -6.25
C THR A 65 22.29 13.63 -7.56
N ILE A 66 21.36 14.55 -7.85
CA ILE A 66 21.44 15.43 -9.01
C ILE A 66 22.62 16.41 -8.88
N LEU A 67 22.81 17.01 -7.71
CA LEU A 67 23.94 17.89 -7.45
C LEU A 67 25.28 17.15 -7.56
N ASP A 68 25.34 15.92 -7.08
CA ASP A 68 26.52 15.05 -7.22
C ASP A 68 26.83 14.75 -8.69
N LEU A 69 25.81 14.45 -9.50
CA LEU A 69 25.95 14.26 -10.96
C LEU A 69 26.34 15.55 -11.71
N LEU A 70 25.97 16.73 -11.19
CA LEU A 70 26.40 18.01 -11.74
C LEU A 70 27.86 18.31 -11.41
N GLY A 71 28.33 17.90 -10.24
CA GLY A 71 29.73 18.02 -9.81
C GLY A 71 30.65 17.01 -10.52
N ASP A 72 30.21 15.75 -10.63
CA ASP A 72 30.91 14.69 -11.34
C ASP A 72 29.95 13.95 -12.30
N LYS A 73 29.92 14.40 -13.55
CA LYS A 73 29.15 13.79 -14.64
C LYS A 73 29.55 12.34 -14.94
N SER A 74 30.72 11.90 -14.52
CA SER A 74 31.16 10.51 -14.73
C SER A 74 30.74 9.56 -13.61
N ASN A 75 30.17 10.09 -12.51
CA ASN A 75 29.80 9.31 -11.34
C ASN A 75 28.62 8.37 -11.63
N GLN A 76 28.98 7.12 -11.91
CA GLN A 76 28.02 6.06 -12.19
C GLN A 76 27.28 5.57 -10.95
N ASP A 77 27.91 5.64 -9.77
CA ASP A 77 27.28 5.20 -8.53
C ASP A 77 26.08 6.10 -8.18
N ALA A 78 26.22 7.40 -8.42
CA ALA A 78 25.13 8.36 -8.31
C ALA A 78 23.98 8.02 -9.27
N ALA A 79 24.29 7.68 -10.53
CA ALA A 79 23.29 7.29 -11.53
C ALA A 79 22.51 6.01 -11.14
N ILE A 80 23.20 5.02 -10.56
CA ILE A 80 22.57 3.77 -10.11
C ILE A 80 21.75 4.03 -8.84
N SER A 81 22.29 4.81 -7.90
CA SER A 81 21.54 5.24 -6.72
C SER A 81 20.26 5.99 -7.11
N LEU A 82 20.33 6.84 -8.13
CA LEU A 82 19.19 7.52 -8.71
C LEU A 82 18.16 6.52 -9.27
N ALA A 83 18.59 5.52 -10.04
CA ALA A 83 17.72 4.48 -10.57
C ALA A 83 16.99 3.70 -9.44
N PHE A 84 17.69 3.38 -8.35
CA PHE A 84 17.08 2.78 -7.15
C PHE A 84 16.10 3.73 -6.47
N GLY A 85 16.43 5.01 -6.34
CA GLY A 85 15.50 6.01 -5.81
C GLY A 85 14.22 6.09 -6.64
N VAL A 86 14.34 6.04 -7.97
CA VAL A 86 13.18 6.01 -8.90
C VAL A 86 12.38 4.72 -8.74
N GLU A 87 13.02 3.55 -8.64
CA GLU A 87 12.32 2.28 -8.37
C GLU A 87 11.50 2.35 -7.07
N TRP A 88 12.13 2.79 -5.98
CA TRP A 88 11.51 2.82 -4.66
C TRP A 88 10.55 4.00 -4.44
N MET A 89 10.37 4.85 -5.45
CA MET A 89 9.37 5.92 -5.47
C MET A 89 7.96 5.39 -5.19
N ILE A 90 7.69 4.10 -5.44
CA ILE A 90 6.45 3.43 -5.05
C ILE A 90 6.10 3.60 -3.56
N ILE A 91 7.09 3.64 -2.66
CA ILE A 91 6.86 3.82 -1.21
C ILE A 91 6.18 5.17 -0.95
N VAL A 92 6.67 6.21 -1.62
CA VAL A 92 6.11 7.56 -1.50
C VAL A 92 4.72 7.64 -2.10
N HIS A 93 4.49 7.00 -3.26
CA HIS A 93 3.16 6.92 -3.87
C HIS A 93 2.14 6.26 -2.95
N VAL A 94 2.49 5.11 -2.36
CA VAL A 94 1.61 4.40 -1.43
C VAL A 94 1.34 5.27 -0.19
N ALA A 95 2.34 5.97 0.33
CA ALA A 95 2.16 6.90 1.44
C ALA A 95 1.21 8.05 1.07
N ILE A 96 1.38 8.68 -0.09
CA ILE A 96 0.51 9.76 -0.59
C ILE A 96 -0.93 9.27 -0.72
N VAL A 97 -1.15 8.14 -1.41
CA VAL A 97 -2.49 7.55 -1.61
C VAL A 97 -3.14 7.20 -0.27
N ASN A 98 -2.39 6.61 0.65
CA ASN A 98 -2.89 6.29 1.98
C ASN A 98 -3.14 7.55 2.85
N GLY A 99 -2.47 8.66 2.53
CA GLY A 99 -2.54 9.90 3.29
C GLY A 99 -3.70 10.81 2.90
N PHE A 100 -4.05 10.89 1.60
CA PHE A 100 -5.13 11.77 1.15
C PHE A 100 -6.52 11.14 1.23
N LEU A 101 -6.63 9.82 1.41
CA LEU A 101 -7.91 9.19 1.68
C LEU A 101 -8.38 9.63 3.07
N LEU A 102 -9.46 10.42 3.15
CA LEU A 102 -10.22 10.65 4.39
C LEU A 102 -10.98 9.39 4.85
N ALA A 103 -10.51 8.20 4.47
CA ALA A 103 -10.95 6.92 4.98
C ALA A 103 -10.17 6.62 6.26
N SER A 104 -10.84 6.08 7.26
CA SER A 104 -10.15 5.72 8.50
C SER A 104 -9.23 4.53 8.20
N ASN A 105 -7.91 4.74 8.26
CA ASN A 105 -6.92 3.66 8.10
C ASN A 105 -7.02 2.58 9.19
N ASN A 106 -7.92 2.75 10.15
CA ASN A 106 -8.35 1.78 11.13
C ASN A 106 -9.88 1.66 11.04
N PRO A 107 -10.48 0.48 10.88
CA PRO A 107 -11.95 0.37 10.86
C PRO A 107 -12.58 0.63 12.22
N SER A 108 -11.79 0.71 13.30
CA SER A 108 -12.27 0.91 14.68
C SER A 108 -13.21 2.10 14.83
N PRO A 109 -12.93 3.30 14.29
CA PRO A 109 -13.83 4.44 14.48
C PRO A 109 -15.20 4.23 13.82
N VAL A 110 -15.30 3.41 12.76
CA VAL A 110 -16.61 3.04 12.15
C VAL A 110 -17.52 2.31 13.15
N THR A 111 -16.99 1.68 14.19
CA THR A 111 -17.83 1.08 15.24
C THR A 111 -18.63 2.13 16.01
N MET A 112 -18.19 3.39 16.05
CA MET A 112 -18.95 4.51 16.62
C MET A 112 -20.24 4.75 15.83
N LEU A 113 -20.20 4.68 14.50
CA LEU A 113 -21.38 4.81 13.64
C LEU A 113 -22.36 3.63 13.77
N ILE A 114 -21.83 2.45 14.03
CA ILE A 114 -22.64 1.22 14.17
C ILE A 114 -23.23 1.10 15.58
N GLY A 115 -22.59 1.73 16.57
CA GLY A 115 -22.97 1.69 17.99
C GLY A 115 -22.76 0.33 18.66
N ARG A 116 -22.22 -0.66 17.93
CA ARG A 116 -21.90 -2.01 18.42
C ARG A 116 -20.65 -2.52 17.70
N PRO A 117 -19.73 -3.21 18.40
CA PRO A 117 -18.64 -3.90 17.73
C PRO A 117 -19.22 -5.06 16.91
N PRO A 118 -19.13 -5.04 15.56
CA PRO A 118 -19.56 -6.18 14.75
C PRO A 118 -18.63 -7.36 15.00
N SER A 119 -19.14 -8.59 14.90
CA SER A 119 -18.29 -9.79 15.04
C SER A 119 -17.16 -9.71 14.01
N THR A 120 -15.93 -9.56 14.48
CA THR A 120 -14.74 -9.66 13.64
C THR A 120 -14.72 -11.02 12.95
N ARG A 121 -14.24 -11.09 11.71
CA ARG A 121 -13.90 -12.39 11.11
C ARG A 121 -12.96 -13.08 12.09
N LYS A 122 -13.29 -14.34 12.45
CA LYS A 122 -12.58 -15.12 13.46
C LYS A 122 -11.09 -14.82 13.34
N PRO A 123 -10.46 -14.18 14.35
CA PRO A 123 -9.03 -13.98 14.30
C PRO A 123 -8.36 -15.34 14.08
N LEU A 124 -7.16 -15.35 13.51
CA LEU A 124 -6.33 -16.55 13.63
C LEU A 124 -6.35 -16.92 15.11
N LYS A 125 -6.76 -18.16 15.44
CA LYS A 125 -6.97 -18.66 16.83
C LYS A 125 -5.80 -18.38 17.78
N ILE A 126 -4.64 -18.03 17.22
CA ILE A 126 -3.37 -17.75 17.90
C ILE A 126 -3.40 -16.40 18.64
N PHE A 127 -4.18 -15.41 18.19
CA PHE A 127 -4.22 -14.08 18.81
C PHE A 127 -5.66 -13.71 19.23
N PRO A 128 -6.07 -14.00 20.48
CA PRO A 128 -7.32 -13.46 21.00
C PRO A 128 -7.27 -11.93 21.03
N PRO A 129 -8.43 -11.24 20.90
CA PRO A 129 -8.47 -9.79 21.06
C PRO A 129 -7.97 -9.42 22.46
N ILE A 130 -6.99 -8.51 22.52
CA ILE A 130 -6.33 -8.09 23.77
C ILE A 130 -7.23 -7.11 24.55
N TYR A 131 -8.17 -6.44 23.89
CA TYR A 131 -9.02 -5.41 24.47
C TYR A 131 -10.49 -5.69 24.21
N ASP A 132 -11.28 -5.72 25.29
CA ASP A 132 -12.74 -5.66 25.24
C ASP A 132 -13.15 -4.18 25.22
N GLY A 133 -13.26 -3.62 24.01
CA GLY A 133 -13.66 -2.22 23.80
C GLY A 133 -14.58 -2.06 22.60
N ILE A 134 -15.27 -0.91 22.54
CA ILE A 134 -16.10 -0.51 21.38
C ILE A 134 -15.23 -0.43 20.11
N LEU A 135 -13.97 -0.03 20.27
CA LEU A 135 -12.96 0.00 19.21
C LEU A 135 -12.29 -1.37 19.11
N GLN A 136 -12.62 -2.14 18.06
CA GLN A 136 -12.00 -3.45 17.84
C GLN A 136 -10.77 -3.37 16.94
N PRO A 137 -9.59 -3.87 17.40
CA PRO A 137 -8.42 -3.93 16.55
C PRO A 137 -8.64 -4.90 15.40
N VAL A 138 -8.27 -4.48 14.19
CA VAL A 138 -8.34 -5.30 12.98
C VAL A 138 -6.95 -5.41 12.35
N PHE A 139 -6.60 -6.62 11.94
CA PHE A 139 -5.38 -6.90 11.20
C PHE A 139 -5.27 -6.02 9.96
N VAL A 140 -4.12 -5.39 9.72
CA VAL A 140 -3.90 -4.37 8.67
C VAL A 140 -4.44 -4.82 7.31
N TRP A 141 -4.16 -6.08 6.94
CA TRP A 141 -4.55 -6.68 5.67
C TRP A 141 -6.05 -6.94 5.51
N GLN A 142 -6.82 -6.89 6.59
CA GLN A 142 -8.27 -7.07 6.59
C GLN A 142 -9.04 -5.77 6.83
N ARG A 143 -8.36 -4.64 7.02
CA ARG A 143 -9.00 -3.37 7.40
C ARG A 143 -10.05 -2.93 6.39
N GLY A 144 -9.70 -2.75 5.12
CA GLY A 144 -10.64 -2.27 4.11
C GLY A 144 -11.84 -3.21 3.87
N VAL A 145 -11.63 -4.53 3.94
CA VAL A 145 -12.73 -5.50 3.77
C VAL A 145 -13.67 -5.47 4.97
N ASN A 146 -13.14 -5.38 6.19
CA ASN A 146 -13.94 -5.29 7.40
C ASN A 146 -14.67 -3.95 7.47
N GLU A 147 -14.01 -2.85 7.14
CA GLU A 147 -14.61 -1.51 7.08
C GLU A 147 -15.84 -1.48 6.15
N MET A 148 -15.69 -1.96 4.92
CA MET A 148 -16.80 -2.06 3.96
C MET A 148 -17.92 -2.98 4.47
N GLU A 149 -17.58 -4.12 5.08
CA GLU A 149 -18.58 -5.03 5.65
C GLU A 149 -19.34 -4.40 6.83
N TRP A 150 -18.65 -3.60 7.63
CA TRP A 150 -19.18 -2.90 8.79
C TRP A 150 -20.09 -1.74 8.35
N LEU A 151 -19.64 -0.93 7.38
CA LEU A 151 -20.43 0.11 6.74
C LEU A 151 -21.73 -0.48 6.15
N LYS A 152 -21.65 -1.62 5.46
CA LYS A 152 -22.84 -2.31 4.93
C LYS A 152 -23.87 -2.73 5.98
N LYS A 153 -23.44 -2.95 7.24
CA LYS A 153 -24.32 -3.31 8.36
C LYS A 153 -24.89 -2.08 9.08
N SER A 154 -24.34 -0.89 8.84
CA SER A 154 -24.79 0.36 9.45
C SER A 154 -26.25 0.68 9.12
N ARG A 155 -26.90 1.47 9.99
CA ARG A 155 -28.27 1.94 9.75
C ARG A 155 -28.34 2.86 8.53
N ALA A 156 -27.33 3.71 8.34
CA ALA A 156 -27.22 4.61 7.19
C ALA A 156 -27.20 3.83 5.87
N TRP A 157 -26.40 2.78 5.76
CA TRP A 157 -26.33 1.96 4.55
C TRP A 157 -27.60 1.16 4.26
N ARG A 158 -28.34 0.76 5.30
CA ARG A 158 -29.62 0.03 5.13
C ARG A 158 -30.81 0.93 4.83
N ARG A 159 -30.77 2.18 5.29
CA ARG A 159 -31.86 3.15 5.11
C ARG A 159 -31.62 4.06 3.90
N GLY A 160 -30.39 4.16 3.40
CA GLY A 160 -30.04 5.01 2.27
C GLY A 160 -30.95 4.74 1.08
N ASP A 161 -31.57 5.81 0.58
CA ASP A 161 -32.34 5.78 -0.66
C ASP A 161 -31.49 5.22 -1.80
N GLU A 162 -32.13 4.51 -2.73
CA GLU A 162 -31.45 3.90 -3.87
C GLU A 162 -30.63 4.94 -4.67
N GLU A 163 -31.10 6.19 -4.71
CA GLU A 163 -30.44 7.33 -5.34
C GLU A 163 -29.10 7.68 -4.65
N SER A 164 -29.08 7.83 -3.33
CA SER A 164 -27.83 8.09 -2.57
C SER A 164 -26.84 6.93 -2.68
N MET A 165 -27.34 5.71 -2.82
CA MET A 165 -26.51 4.51 -2.95
C MET A 165 -25.99 4.30 -4.37
N GLU A 166 -26.59 4.95 -5.38
CA GLU A 166 -26.06 4.97 -6.74
C GLU A 166 -24.79 5.82 -6.82
N ASP A 167 -24.73 6.96 -6.12
CA ASP A 167 -23.56 7.83 -6.05
C ASP A 167 -22.36 7.18 -5.34
N VAL A 168 -22.61 6.31 -4.36
CA VAL A 168 -21.56 5.59 -3.62
C VAL A 168 -21.10 4.32 -4.36
N ARG A 169 -21.91 3.78 -5.28
CA ARG A 169 -21.59 2.55 -6.01
C ARG A 169 -20.66 2.83 -7.18
N ILE A 170 -19.41 2.42 -7.01
CA ILE A 170 -18.42 2.42 -8.08
C ILE A 170 -18.88 1.48 -9.21
N LYS A 171 -19.19 2.05 -10.39
CA LYS A 171 -19.56 1.28 -11.58
C LYS A 171 -18.36 0.45 -12.04
N LYS A 172 -18.60 -0.69 -12.70
CA LYS A 172 -17.51 -1.58 -13.15
C LYS A 172 -16.52 -0.89 -14.10
N ARG A 173 -17.01 0.01 -14.96
CA ARG A 173 -16.18 0.80 -15.87
C ARG A 173 -15.29 1.77 -15.10
N ASP A 174 -15.83 2.41 -14.07
CA ASP A 174 -15.07 3.34 -13.23
C ASP A 174 -14.05 2.59 -12.38
N TYR A 175 -14.41 1.42 -11.85
CA TYR A 175 -13.47 0.55 -11.14
C TYR A 175 -12.28 0.15 -12.01
N LEU A 176 -12.53 -0.25 -13.26
CA LEU A 176 -11.47 -0.66 -14.18
C LEU A 176 -10.62 0.53 -14.64
N GLY A 177 -11.27 1.63 -15.04
CA GLY A 177 -10.61 2.79 -15.65
C GLY A 177 -9.95 3.73 -14.65
N TRP A 178 -10.60 3.99 -13.51
CA TRP A 178 -10.13 4.98 -12.53
C TRP A 178 -9.37 4.38 -11.35
N ILE A 179 -9.52 3.07 -11.06
CA ILE A 179 -8.82 2.44 -9.94
C ILE A 179 -7.73 1.49 -10.45
N ILE A 180 -8.09 0.46 -11.21
CA ILE A 180 -7.13 -0.58 -11.61
C ILE A 180 -6.02 -0.01 -12.51
N LEU A 181 -6.39 0.72 -13.57
CA LEU A 181 -5.43 1.23 -14.53
C LEU A 181 -4.42 2.21 -13.90
N PRO A 182 -4.83 3.25 -13.16
CA PRO A 182 -3.88 4.13 -12.47
C PRO A 182 -3.03 3.40 -11.44
N THR A 183 -3.59 2.39 -10.73
CA THR A 183 -2.82 1.58 -9.79
C THR A 183 -1.69 0.82 -10.49
N ILE A 184 -1.98 0.16 -11.62
CA ILE A 184 -0.96 -0.55 -12.40
C ILE A 184 0.12 0.40 -12.88
N ILE A 185 -0.27 1.59 -13.36
CA ILE A 185 0.66 2.62 -13.84
C ILE A 185 1.54 3.12 -12.68
N LEU A 186 0.96 3.57 -11.57
CA LEU A 186 1.71 4.13 -10.45
C LEU A 186 2.63 3.11 -9.77
N ILE A 187 2.30 1.83 -9.80
CA ILE A 187 3.12 0.75 -9.24
C ILE A 187 4.23 0.32 -10.22
N SER A 188 3.92 0.21 -11.52
CA SER A 188 4.85 -0.41 -12.49
C SER A 188 5.74 0.62 -13.20
N LEU A 189 5.29 1.88 -13.32
CA LEU A 189 6.04 2.93 -13.99
C LEU A 189 7.36 3.27 -13.27
N PRO A 190 7.42 3.41 -11.93
CA PRO A 190 8.67 3.69 -11.25
C PRO A 190 9.77 2.63 -11.46
N PRO A 191 9.54 1.31 -11.24
CA PRO A 191 10.58 0.31 -11.48
C PRO A 191 10.92 0.16 -12.97
N ALA A 192 9.97 0.37 -13.88
CA ALA A 192 10.24 0.41 -15.32
C ALA A 192 11.13 1.61 -15.70
N ALA A 193 10.89 2.79 -15.12
CA ALA A 193 11.72 3.97 -15.33
C ALA A 193 13.13 3.77 -14.75
N GLY A 194 13.25 3.18 -13.55
CA GLY A 194 14.53 2.78 -12.96
C GLY A 194 15.29 1.79 -13.86
N ALA A 195 14.59 0.82 -14.43
CA ALA A 195 15.17 -0.12 -15.40
C ALA A 195 15.71 0.58 -16.65
N VAL A 196 14.98 1.57 -17.20
CA VAL A 196 15.43 2.35 -18.35
C VAL A 196 16.69 3.14 -18.01
N VAL A 197 16.74 3.81 -16.86
CA VAL A 197 17.93 4.53 -16.40
C VAL A 197 19.11 3.58 -16.26
N ALA A 198 18.91 2.41 -15.63
CA ALA A 198 19.95 1.41 -15.47
C ALA A 198 20.42 0.80 -16.80
N TRP A 199 19.51 0.63 -17.77
CA TRP A 199 19.83 0.12 -19.11
C TRP A 199 20.61 1.13 -19.96
N GLN A 200 20.28 2.42 -19.84
CA GLN A 200 21.00 3.50 -20.53
C GLN A 200 22.36 3.82 -19.88
N THR A 201 22.58 3.37 -18.64
CA THR A 201 23.82 3.57 -17.90
C THR A 201 24.94 2.69 -18.48
N PRO A 202 26.08 3.24 -18.92
CA PRO A 202 27.17 2.45 -19.50
C PRO A 202 27.71 1.38 -18.54
N PRO A 203 27.94 0.14 -18.97
CA PRO A 203 27.77 -0.36 -20.33
C PRO A 203 26.30 -0.52 -20.66
N ARG A 204 25.88 0.04 -21.80
CA ARG A 204 24.48 0.03 -22.21
C ARG A 204 24.05 -1.39 -22.52
N GLY A 205 22.90 -1.78 -22.00
CA GLY A 205 22.33 -3.09 -22.25
C GLY A 205 21.68 -3.76 -21.05
N TRP A 206 21.39 -5.04 -21.25
CA TRP A 206 20.88 -5.93 -20.24
C TRP A 206 22.05 -6.42 -19.40
N GLY A 207 22.18 -5.89 -18.19
CA GLY A 207 23.17 -6.34 -17.21
C GLY A 207 22.49 -6.73 -15.92
N CYS A 208 23.26 -7.05 -14.89
CA CYS A 208 22.70 -7.41 -13.58
C CYS A 208 21.75 -6.30 -13.05
N ARG A 209 22.10 -5.02 -13.27
CA ARG A 209 21.40 -3.85 -12.74
C ARG A 209 20.02 -3.69 -13.38
N SER A 210 19.99 -3.55 -14.70
CA SER A 210 18.74 -3.38 -15.45
C SER A 210 17.82 -4.60 -15.35
N LEU A 211 18.37 -5.83 -15.32
CA LEU A 211 17.59 -7.05 -15.15
C LEU A 211 16.94 -7.16 -13.77
N SER A 212 17.60 -6.69 -12.71
CA SER A 212 17.00 -6.63 -11.36
C SER A 212 15.73 -5.78 -11.35
N PHE A 213 15.79 -4.56 -11.89
CA PHE A 213 14.64 -3.66 -11.98
C PHE A 213 13.51 -4.23 -12.85
N VAL A 214 13.85 -4.79 -14.03
CA VAL A 214 12.83 -5.39 -14.92
C VAL A 214 12.18 -6.62 -14.30
N THR A 215 12.95 -7.43 -13.58
CA THR A 215 12.41 -8.61 -12.90
C THR A 215 11.42 -8.19 -11.83
N TYR A 216 11.75 -7.19 -11.01
CA TYR A 216 10.84 -6.64 -10.02
C TYR A 216 9.59 -6.00 -10.67
N ALA A 217 9.77 -5.18 -11.71
CA ALA A 217 8.66 -4.59 -12.48
C ALA A 217 7.74 -5.67 -13.08
N GLY A 218 8.32 -6.74 -13.63
CA GLY A 218 7.60 -7.88 -14.19
C GLY A 218 6.73 -8.57 -13.13
N PHE A 219 7.28 -8.81 -11.94
CA PHE A 219 6.50 -9.37 -10.84
C PHE A 219 5.37 -8.44 -10.41
N GLN A 220 5.60 -7.12 -10.35
CA GLN A 220 4.56 -6.15 -10.00
C GLN A 220 3.42 -6.08 -11.04
N MET A 221 3.76 -6.16 -12.35
CA MET A 221 2.78 -6.19 -13.44
C MET A 221 1.88 -7.44 -13.40
N VAL A 222 2.39 -8.57 -12.91
CA VAL A 222 1.60 -9.81 -12.75
C VAL A 222 0.82 -9.80 -11.44
N PHE A 223 1.47 -9.41 -10.34
CA PHE A 223 0.90 -9.40 -9.00
C PHE A 223 -0.32 -8.46 -8.87
N THR A 224 -0.21 -7.24 -9.39
CA THR A 224 -1.24 -6.20 -9.25
C THR A 224 -2.60 -6.63 -9.82
N PRO A 225 -2.73 -7.06 -11.10
CA PRO A 225 -4.01 -7.51 -11.64
C PRO A 225 -4.52 -8.80 -10.97
N LEU A 226 -3.63 -9.73 -10.62
CA LEU A 226 -4.02 -10.95 -9.90
C LEU A 226 -4.63 -10.65 -8.54
N TYR A 227 -4.12 -9.65 -7.82
CA TYR A 227 -4.69 -9.20 -6.56
C TYR A 227 -6.16 -8.78 -6.73
N PHE A 228 -6.45 -7.97 -7.75
CA PHE A 228 -7.83 -7.55 -8.05
C PHE A 228 -8.73 -8.74 -8.44
N ILE A 229 -8.23 -9.68 -9.23
CA ILE A 229 -8.98 -10.88 -9.61
C ILE A 229 -9.33 -11.75 -8.40
N ILE A 230 -8.37 -11.96 -7.48
CA ILE A 230 -8.56 -12.80 -6.30
C ILE A 230 -9.46 -12.14 -5.26
N THR A 231 -9.33 -10.82 -5.07
CA THR A 231 -10.13 -10.08 -4.08
C THR A 231 -11.56 -9.84 -4.55
N HIS A 232 -11.81 -9.84 -5.87
CA HIS A 232 -13.15 -9.75 -6.41
C HIS A 232 -13.94 -11.03 -6.05
N LYS A 233 -14.84 -10.91 -5.07
CA LYS A 233 -15.64 -12.04 -4.54
C LYS A 233 -16.69 -12.52 -5.54
N THR A 234 -16.29 -13.24 -6.57
CA THR A 234 -17.18 -14.07 -7.39
C THR A 234 -17.23 -15.47 -6.77
N LYS A 235 -18.41 -15.89 -6.28
CA LYS A 235 -18.62 -17.28 -5.89
C LYS A 235 -18.48 -18.14 -7.16
N PRO A 236 -17.51 -19.07 -7.24
CA PRO A 236 -17.36 -19.91 -8.42
C PRO A 236 -18.60 -20.79 -8.56
N LYS A 237 -19.28 -20.69 -9.71
CA LYS A 237 -20.47 -21.49 -10.02
C LYS A 237 -20.10 -22.83 -10.68
N THR A 238 -18.95 -22.89 -11.35
CA THR A 238 -18.50 -24.08 -12.11
C THR A 238 -17.18 -24.63 -11.57
N ILE A 239 -16.92 -25.91 -11.83
CA ILE A 239 -15.66 -26.59 -11.46
C ILE A 239 -14.46 -25.89 -12.14
N ILE A 240 -14.61 -25.52 -13.42
CA ILE A 240 -13.59 -24.80 -14.19
C ILE A 240 -13.22 -23.48 -13.49
N GLN A 241 -14.20 -22.70 -13.03
CA GLN A 241 -13.93 -21.46 -12.29
C GLN A 241 -13.16 -21.70 -10.99
N ARG A 242 -13.44 -22.81 -10.29
CA ARG A 242 -12.71 -23.17 -9.07
C ARG A 242 -11.25 -23.51 -9.37
N VAL A 243 -10.99 -24.25 -10.46
CA VAL A 243 -9.62 -24.58 -10.91
C VAL A 243 -8.86 -23.32 -11.30
N ILE A 244 -9.47 -22.43 -12.10
CA ILE A 244 -8.87 -21.15 -12.48
C ILE A 244 -8.56 -20.31 -11.24
N GLN A 245 -9.49 -20.19 -10.30
CA GLN A 245 -9.27 -19.43 -9.08
C GLN A 245 -8.11 -20.01 -8.24
N TRP A 246 -8.03 -21.33 -8.11
CA TRP A 246 -6.94 -21.99 -7.40
C TRP A 246 -5.59 -21.75 -8.09
N PHE A 247 -5.55 -21.84 -9.42
CA PHE A 247 -4.37 -21.52 -10.21
C PHE A 247 -3.96 -20.04 -10.04
N CYS A 248 -4.89 -19.09 -10.10
CA CYS A 248 -4.62 -17.68 -9.85
C CYS A 248 -4.03 -17.46 -8.44
N VAL A 249 -4.56 -18.13 -7.41
CA VAL A 249 -4.04 -18.05 -6.04
C VAL A 249 -2.63 -18.65 -5.94
N LEU A 250 -2.36 -19.76 -6.62
CA LEU A 250 -1.04 -20.36 -6.68
C LEU A 250 -0.02 -19.42 -7.33
N VAL A 251 -0.33 -18.91 -8.53
CA VAL A 251 0.52 -17.95 -9.25
C VAL A 251 0.74 -16.69 -8.42
N PHE A 252 -0.32 -16.15 -7.81
CA PHE A 252 -0.20 -15.00 -6.91
C PHE A 252 0.75 -15.28 -5.75
N SER A 253 0.62 -16.42 -5.09
CA SER A 253 1.46 -16.78 -3.94
C SER A 253 2.93 -16.93 -4.33
N VAL A 254 3.21 -17.57 -5.46
CA VAL A 254 4.58 -17.71 -5.99
C VAL A 254 5.16 -16.35 -6.36
N THR A 255 4.40 -15.52 -7.09
CA THR A 255 4.84 -14.18 -7.48
C THR A 255 5.11 -13.28 -6.27
N VAL A 256 4.32 -13.38 -5.20
CA VAL A 256 4.59 -12.64 -3.94
C VAL A 256 5.94 -13.04 -3.35
N VAL A 257 6.23 -14.34 -3.24
CA VAL A 257 7.51 -14.81 -2.69
C VAL A 257 8.68 -14.36 -3.56
N LEU A 258 8.55 -14.47 -4.89
CA LEU A 258 9.59 -14.03 -5.82
C LEU A 258 9.79 -12.51 -5.81
N ALA A 259 8.71 -11.73 -5.72
CA ALA A 259 8.78 -10.27 -5.63
C ALA A 259 9.45 -9.83 -4.33
N LEU A 260 9.10 -10.45 -3.20
CA LEU A 260 9.73 -10.17 -1.90
C LEU A 260 11.21 -10.55 -1.92
N PHE A 261 11.54 -11.74 -2.42
CA PHE A 261 12.91 -12.18 -2.54
C PHE A 261 13.72 -11.22 -3.42
N THR A 262 13.17 -10.82 -4.57
CA THR A 262 13.83 -9.89 -5.50
C THR A 262 14.02 -8.53 -4.84
N SER A 263 12.98 -7.95 -4.25
CA SER A 263 13.07 -6.66 -3.54
C SER A 263 14.14 -6.65 -2.45
N ILE A 264 14.20 -7.70 -1.62
CA ILE A 264 15.18 -7.80 -0.54
C ILE A 264 16.58 -8.02 -1.12
N ALA A 265 16.73 -8.95 -2.06
CA ALA A 265 18.01 -9.28 -2.66
C ALA A 265 18.61 -8.08 -3.42
N THR A 266 17.82 -7.35 -4.20
CA THR A 266 18.29 -6.16 -4.93
C THR A 266 18.70 -5.05 -3.98
N THR A 267 17.92 -4.80 -2.93
CA THR A 267 18.26 -3.80 -1.91
C THR A 267 19.56 -4.17 -1.19
N LEU A 268 19.72 -5.44 -0.78
CA LEU A 268 20.95 -5.91 -0.14
C LEU A 268 22.16 -5.81 -1.09
N MET A 269 21.99 -6.20 -2.36
CA MET A 269 23.05 -6.07 -3.37
C MET A 269 23.48 -4.62 -3.59
N GLN A 270 22.56 -3.66 -3.50
CA GLN A 270 22.88 -2.24 -3.57
C GLN A 270 23.63 -1.76 -2.33
N ILE A 271 23.17 -2.11 -1.13
CA ILE A 271 23.80 -1.69 0.14
C ILE A 271 25.20 -2.28 0.28
N ILE A 272 25.39 -3.56 -0.08
CA ILE A 272 26.69 -4.24 -0.05
C ILE A 272 27.63 -3.74 -1.16
N GLY A 273 27.08 -3.06 -2.18
CA GLY A 273 27.86 -2.58 -3.32
C GLY A 273 28.14 -3.66 -4.38
N VAL A 274 27.39 -4.76 -4.39
CA VAL A 274 27.50 -5.81 -5.42
C VAL A 274 27.32 -5.24 -6.82
N PHE A 275 26.44 -4.25 -6.98
CA PHE A 275 26.24 -3.57 -8.26
C PHE A 275 27.46 -2.79 -8.74
N ARG A 276 28.47 -2.54 -7.89
CA ARG A 276 29.75 -1.90 -8.26
C ARG A 276 30.80 -2.89 -8.75
N ASN A 277 30.56 -4.20 -8.59
CA ASN A 277 31.50 -5.23 -9.01
C ASN A 277 31.55 -5.37 -10.53
N CYS A 278 32.72 -5.75 -11.06
CA CYS A 278 32.96 -5.94 -12.51
C CYS A 278 31.99 -6.94 -13.16
N PHE A 279 31.47 -7.93 -12.43
CA PHE A 279 30.47 -8.87 -12.93
C PHE A 279 29.21 -8.15 -13.43
N CYS A 280 28.81 -7.09 -12.74
CA CYS A 280 27.65 -6.28 -13.06
C CYS A 280 27.86 -5.33 -14.25
N TYR A 281 29.08 -5.21 -14.75
CA TYR A 281 29.43 -4.52 -15.99
C TYR A 281 29.38 -5.43 -17.21
N VAL A 282 29.24 -6.74 -17.03
CA VAL A 282 29.11 -7.67 -18.15
C VAL A 282 27.63 -7.77 -18.54
N ASN A 283 27.34 -7.47 -19.81
CA ASN A 283 25.99 -7.66 -20.36
C ASN A 283 25.63 -9.16 -20.40
N SER A 284 24.35 -9.46 -20.23
CA SER A 284 23.80 -10.82 -20.11
C SER A 284 24.11 -11.72 -21.29
N GLY A 285 24.21 -11.15 -22.50
CA GLY A 285 24.61 -11.89 -23.70
C GLY A 285 26.03 -12.48 -23.63
N MET A 286 26.89 -11.96 -22.75
CA MET A 286 28.26 -12.45 -22.55
C MET A 286 28.42 -13.32 -21.30
N TRP A 287 27.35 -13.52 -20.50
CA TRP A 287 27.44 -14.31 -19.24
C TRP A 287 27.78 -15.78 -19.45
N LEU A 288 27.54 -16.33 -20.64
CA LEU A 288 27.90 -17.72 -20.96
C LEU A 288 29.28 -17.84 -21.64
N ASN A 289 29.91 -16.72 -22.01
CA ASN A 289 31.21 -16.70 -22.67
C ASN A 289 32.11 -15.61 -22.08
N LEU A 290 32.50 -15.79 -20.81
CA LEU A 290 33.28 -14.81 -20.06
C LEU A 290 34.68 -14.55 -20.66
N ASN A 291 35.24 -15.52 -21.38
CA ASN A 291 36.57 -15.39 -21.98
C ASN A 291 36.65 -14.25 -23.02
N ASN A 292 35.50 -13.89 -23.60
CA ASN A 292 35.38 -12.80 -24.57
C ASN A 292 34.66 -11.58 -23.97
N ALA A 293 34.38 -11.57 -22.66
CA ALA A 293 33.67 -10.47 -22.04
C ALA A 293 34.58 -9.24 -21.90
N ILE A 294 34.08 -8.10 -22.37
CA ILE A 294 34.80 -6.83 -22.27
C ILE A 294 34.21 -6.03 -21.10
N VAL A 295 35.07 -5.65 -20.16
CA VAL A 295 34.72 -4.74 -19.06
C VAL A 295 35.52 -3.46 -19.20
N ASN A 296 34.84 -2.33 -19.23
CA ASN A 296 35.50 -1.04 -19.25
C ASN A 296 35.85 -0.62 -17.81
N VAL A 297 37.14 -0.68 -17.48
CA VAL A 297 37.68 -0.32 -16.16
C VAL A 297 37.84 1.20 -16.00
N ALA A 298 37.78 1.98 -17.08
CA ALA A 298 37.89 3.43 -17.01
C ALA A 298 36.66 4.03 -16.31
N SER A 299 36.91 4.78 -15.24
CA SER A 299 35.88 5.48 -14.46
C SER A 299 35.30 6.68 -15.20
N ASP A 300 36.14 7.38 -15.97
CA ASP A 300 35.74 8.55 -16.75
C ASP A 300 35.82 8.26 -18.26
N THR A 301 34.66 8.23 -18.91
CA THR A 301 34.56 8.00 -20.36
C THR A 301 33.57 8.97 -20.96
N LYS A 302 33.80 9.34 -22.23
CA LYS A 302 32.88 10.20 -22.99
C LYS A 302 31.45 9.65 -23.02
N SER A 303 31.30 8.32 -23.05
CA SER A 303 29.98 7.67 -23.01
C SER A 303 29.23 7.90 -21.69
N ARG A 304 29.93 7.89 -20.55
CA ARG A 304 29.34 8.19 -19.24
C ARG A 304 28.93 9.66 -19.15
N ARG A 305 29.84 10.58 -19.52
CA ARG A 305 29.55 12.02 -19.56
C ARG A 305 28.38 12.39 -20.47
N ASN A 306 28.21 11.70 -21.61
CA ASN A 306 27.06 11.93 -22.48
C ASN A 306 25.76 11.31 -21.94
N SER A 307 25.84 10.29 -21.08
CA SER A 307 24.67 9.65 -20.48
C SER A 307 24.18 10.38 -19.22
N SER A 308 25.06 11.15 -18.56
CA SER A 308 24.73 11.91 -17.36
C SER A 308 23.64 12.93 -17.55
N ASP A 309 23.56 13.54 -18.74
CA ASP A 309 22.49 14.50 -19.03
C ASP A 309 21.13 13.80 -18.98
N GLY A 310 21.03 12.55 -19.45
CA GLY A 310 19.83 11.73 -19.32
C GLY A 310 19.51 11.36 -17.87
N TRP A 311 20.53 11.04 -17.07
CA TRP A 311 20.34 10.77 -15.63
C TRP A 311 19.82 12.00 -14.89
N ILE A 312 20.41 13.17 -15.13
CA ILE A 312 19.99 14.45 -14.52
C ILE A 312 18.54 14.77 -14.90
N VAL A 313 18.17 14.62 -16.18
CA VAL A 313 16.80 14.83 -16.64
C VAL A 313 15.83 13.87 -15.94
N MET A 314 16.17 12.58 -15.87
CA MET A 314 15.31 11.59 -15.19
C MET A 314 15.15 11.88 -13.70
N GLY A 315 16.23 12.26 -13.02
CA GLY A 315 16.18 12.65 -11.61
C GLY A 315 15.35 13.93 -11.39
N GLY A 316 15.51 14.93 -12.26
CA GLY A 316 14.72 16.15 -12.23
C GLY A 316 13.23 15.89 -12.44
N VAL A 317 12.88 15.07 -13.44
CA VAL A 317 11.49 14.65 -13.71
C VAL A 317 10.91 13.89 -12.52
N GLY A 318 11.64 12.93 -11.95
CA GLY A 318 11.20 12.17 -10.77
C GLY A 318 10.96 13.07 -9.55
N THR A 319 11.85 14.04 -9.31
CA THR A 319 11.73 15.03 -8.23
C THR A 319 10.49 15.90 -8.43
N ALA A 320 10.32 16.47 -9.63
CA ALA A 320 9.18 17.33 -9.94
C ALA A 320 7.86 16.57 -9.84
N PHE A 321 7.81 15.34 -10.35
CA PHE A 321 6.64 14.48 -10.26
C PHE A 321 6.26 14.16 -8.81
N MET A 322 7.24 13.78 -7.97
CA MET A 322 6.99 13.52 -6.55
C MET A 322 6.50 14.76 -5.80
N ALA A 323 7.10 15.92 -6.05
CA ALA A 323 6.67 17.18 -5.45
C ALA A 323 5.23 17.52 -5.86
N ALA A 324 4.90 17.37 -7.14
CA ALA A 324 3.56 17.59 -7.65
C ALA A 324 2.54 16.62 -7.01
N CYS A 325 2.80 15.32 -6.99
CA CYS A 325 1.92 14.33 -6.35
C CYS A 325 1.70 14.62 -4.87
N SER A 326 2.76 15.04 -4.16
CA SER A 326 2.68 15.39 -2.73
C SER A 326 1.83 16.64 -2.52
N PHE A 327 2.01 17.67 -3.35
CA PHE A 327 1.21 18.88 -3.32
C PHE A 327 -0.27 18.59 -3.63
N PHE A 328 -0.56 17.82 -4.69
CA PHE A 328 -1.93 17.44 -5.03
C PHE A 328 -2.59 16.58 -3.95
N GLY A 329 -1.85 15.65 -3.34
CA GLY A 329 -2.34 14.84 -2.23
C GLY A 329 -2.71 15.70 -1.02
N TRP A 330 -1.84 16.65 -0.65
CA TRP A 330 -2.12 17.61 0.42
C TRP A 330 -3.34 18.49 0.10
N TRP A 331 -3.38 19.07 -1.09
CA TRP A 331 -4.47 19.93 -1.55
C TRP A 331 -5.81 19.19 -1.55
N LEU A 332 -5.85 17.97 -2.07
CA LEU A 332 -7.05 17.15 -2.10
C LEU A 332 -7.53 16.81 -0.69
N GLN A 333 -6.63 16.39 0.21
CA GLN A 333 -7.01 16.11 1.59
C GLN A 333 -7.56 17.36 2.29
N MET A 334 -6.94 18.52 2.07
CA MET A 334 -7.41 19.78 2.65
C MET A 334 -8.82 20.11 2.16
N ASN A 335 -9.07 20.02 0.85
CA ASN A 335 -10.38 20.32 0.30
C ASN A 335 -11.47 19.39 0.81
N ILE A 336 -11.22 18.07 0.84
CA ILE A 336 -12.22 17.11 1.34
C ILE A 336 -12.47 17.36 2.83
N ARG A 337 -11.45 17.73 3.62
CA ARG A 337 -11.63 18.04 5.04
C ARG A 337 -12.51 19.27 5.24
N VAL A 338 -12.29 20.34 4.47
CA VAL A 338 -13.13 21.55 4.50
C VAL A 338 -14.57 21.21 4.10
N SER A 339 -14.77 20.50 2.99
CA SER A 339 -16.12 20.08 2.56
C SER A 339 -16.82 19.20 3.60
N PHE A 340 -16.08 18.39 4.35
CA PHE A 340 -16.64 17.58 5.43
C PHE A 340 -17.00 18.41 6.67
N GLU A 341 -16.16 19.39 7.04
CA GLU A 341 -16.45 20.34 8.12
C GLU A 341 -17.70 21.18 7.80
N ASP A 342 -17.84 21.64 6.56
CA ASP A 342 -19.03 22.36 6.09
C ASP A 342 -20.29 21.47 6.14
N ALA A 343 -20.17 20.20 5.71
CA ALA A 343 -21.27 19.25 5.78
C ALA A 343 -21.71 18.98 7.24
N ILE A 344 -20.76 18.88 8.18
CA ILE A 344 -21.07 18.74 9.61
C ILE A 344 -21.80 19.98 10.14
N LYS A 345 -21.31 21.18 9.79
CA LYS A 345 -21.93 22.43 10.24
C LYS A 345 -23.37 22.55 9.75
N ASN A 346 -23.63 22.18 8.50
CA ASN A 346 -24.99 22.15 7.96
C ASN A 346 -25.91 21.17 8.71
N ILE A 347 -25.38 20.03 9.19
CA ILE A 347 -26.13 19.08 10.03
C ILE A 347 -26.47 19.71 11.38
N ASP A 348 -25.52 20.40 12.01
CA ASP A 348 -25.77 21.09 13.28
C ASP A 348 -26.78 22.24 13.16
N GLU A 349 -26.88 22.90 12.00
CA GLU A 349 -27.86 23.95 11.76
C GLU A 349 -29.29 23.42 11.52
N MET A 350 -29.44 22.13 11.18
CA MET A 350 -30.74 21.50 10.93
C MET A 350 -31.44 20.95 12.19
N PHE A 351 -30.73 20.82 13.31
CA PHE A 351 -31.21 20.28 14.59
C PHE A 351 -31.13 21.32 15.69
#